data_AF-A0A3A5AV31-F1
#
_entry.id   AF-A0A3A5AV31-F1
#
_cell.length_a   1.000
_cell.length_b   1.000
_cell.length_c   1.000
_cell.angle_alpha   90.00
_cell.angle_beta   90.00
_cell.angle_gamma   90.00
#
_symmetry.space_group_name_H-M   'P 1'
#
loop_
_entity.id
_entity.type
_entity.pdbx_description
1 polymer ?
#
loop_
_entity_poly.entity_id
_entity_poly.type
_entity_poly.pdbx_seq_one_letter_code
_entity_poly.pdbx_strand_id
1 'polypeptide(L)'
;MLAKAEAEVIAMKCVEIITLRSLARADIESLDEFLRQISKSKIGFPDIRVYRHSMVETDFSIHIYWETNGQHPKGTAFGQQLIYGLKDLGLLTHSVWVEKSPQGFKEEL
;
A
#
# COMPACT_ATOMS: atom_id res chain seq x y z
N MET A 1 15.81 25.32 -33.98
CA MET A 1 16.26 24.27 -33.02
C MET A 1 15.63 24.58 -31.67
N LEU A 2 14.54 23.89 -31.31
CA LEU A 2 13.98 23.95 -29.96
C LEU A 2 14.46 22.71 -29.22
N ALA A 3 15.29 22.92 -28.19
CA ALA A 3 15.69 21.86 -27.27
C ALA A 3 14.45 21.44 -26.47
N LYS A 4 13.98 20.21 -26.71
CA LYS A 4 12.95 19.57 -25.90
C LYS A 4 13.64 19.18 -24.59
N ALA A 5 13.32 19.87 -23.50
CA ALA A 5 13.67 19.40 -22.17
C ALA A 5 12.85 18.14 -21.91
N GLU A 6 13.47 16.98 -22.07
CA GLU A 6 12.93 15.72 -21.55
C GLU A 6 12.98 15.86 -20.03
N ALA A 7 11.81 16.04 -19.40
CA ALA A 7 11.69 15.97 -17.97
C ALA A 7 12.19 14.58 -17.55
N GLU A 8 13.30 14.56 -16.83
CA GLU A 8 13.87 13.35 -16.26
C GLU A 8 12.80 12.73 -15.35
N VAL A 9 12.28 11.58 -15.78
CA VAL A 9 11.26 10.85 -15.06
C VAL A 9 11.93 10.18 -13.87
N ILE A 10 11.94 10.88 -12.73
CA ILE A 10 12.47 10.33 -11.49
C ILE A 10 11.55 9.21 -11.04
N ALA A 11 12.08 7.98 -11.00
CA ALA A 11 11.41 6.85 -10.37
C ALA A 11 11.23 7.16 -8.87
N MET A 12 9.98 7.22 -8.43
CA MET A 12 9.58 7.50 -7.05
C MET A 12 9.16 6.21 -6.38
N LYS A 13 9.74 5.94 -5.20
CA LYS A 13 9.28 4.86 -4.32
C LYS A 13 8.05 5.31 -3.57
N CYS A 14 7.03 4.49 -3.58
CA CYS A 14 5.74 4.79 -2.98
C CYS A 14 5.29 3.65 -2.07
N VAL A 15 4.46 3.99 -1.09
CA VAL A 15 3.72 3.02 -0.28
C VAL A 15 2.24 3.39 -0.23
N GLU A 16 1.39 2.41 -0.47
CA GLU A 16 -0.06 2.47 -0.34
C GLU A 16 -0.39 1.71 0.92
N ILE A 17 -1.12 2.37 1.82
CA ILE A 17 -1.49 1.85 3.11
C ILE A 17 -3.01 1.75 3.12
N ILE A 18 -3.49 0.51 3.21
CA ILE A 18 -4.90 0.19 3.40
C ILE A 18 -5.03 -0.35 4.83
N THR A 19 -5.82 0.30 5.67
CA THR A 19 -6.14 -0.24 7.00
C THR A 19 -7.58 -0.71 7.05
N LEU A 20 -7.80 -1.84 7.70
CA LEU A 20 -9.11 -2.43 7.93
C LEU A 20 -9.30 -2.59 9.44
N ARG A 21 -10.40 -2.05 9.95
CA ARG A 21 -10.95 -2.42 11.25
C ARG A 21 -12.15 -3.32 11.01
N SER A 22 -11.97 -4.62 11.24
CA SER A 22 -13.03 -5.61 11.05
C SER A 22 -14.12 -5.46 12.12
N LEU A 23 -15.37 -5.72 11.73
CA LEU A 23 -16.53 -5.71 12.64
C LEU A 23 -16.68 -7.02 13.42
N ALA A 24 -16.15 -8.13 12.90
CA ALA A 24 -16.25 -9.43 13.55
C ALA A 24 -14.94 -10.23 13.50
N ARG A 25 -14.68 -10.98 14.58
CA ARG A 25 -13.51 -11.87 14.69
C ARG A 25 -13.59 -13.05 13.71
N ALA A 26 -14.80 -13.46 13.32
CA ALA A 26 -15.05 -14.53 12.35
C ALA A 26 -14.48 -14.22 10.95
N ASP A 27 -14.32 -12.93 10.62
CA ASP A 27 -13.80 -12.50 9.32
C ASP A 27 -12.27 -12.59 9.24
N ILE A 28 -11.58 -12.78 10.38
CA ILE A 28 -10.12 -12.80 10.46
C ILE A 28 -9.53 -14.03 9.75
N GLU A 29 -10.12 -15.22 9.91
CA GLU A 29 -9.59 -16.44 9.27
C GLU A 29 -9.73 -16.38 7.75
N SER A 30 -10.85 -15.84 7.27
CA SER A 30 -11.11 -15.63 5.84
C SER A 30 -10.21 -14.53 5.27
N LEU A 31 -9.93 -13.49 6.06
CA LEU A 31 -8.99 -12.43 5.72
C LEU A 31 -7.55 -12.94 5.63
N ASP A 32 -7.09 -13.74 6.59
CA ASP A 32 -5.76 -14.33 6.59
C ASP A 32 -5.54 -15.22 5.36
N GLU A 33 -6.53 -16.04 4.99
CA GLU A 33 -6.42 -16.86 3.77
C GLU A 33 -6.43 -15.98 2.51
N PHE A 34 -7.29 -14.97 2.43
CA PHE A 34 -7.29 -14.00 1.32
C PHE A 34 -5.92 -13.32 1.16
N LEU A 35 -5.31 -12.88 2.26
CA LEU A 35 -3.98 -12.24 2.27
C LEU A 35 -2.85 -13.22 1.94
N ARG A 36 -2.97 -14.49 2.33
CA ARG A 36 -2.04 -15.56 1.90
C ARG A 36 -2.12 -15.84 0.41
N GLN A 37 -3.30 -15.77 -0.19
CA GLN A 37 -3.46 -15.92 -1.64
C GLN A 37 -2.79 -14.76 -2.39
N ILE A 38 -2.99 -13.53 -1.89
CA ILE A 38 -2.36 -12.32 -2.43
C ILE A 38 -0.83 -12.40 -2.36
N SER A 39 -0.27 -12.74 -1.21
CA SER A 39 1.20 -12.79 -1.01
C SER A 39 1.90 -13.90 -1.83
N LYS A 40 1.16 -14.91 -2.29
CA LYS A 40 1.68 -15.98 -3.17
C LYS A 40 1.74 -15.58 -4.65
N SER A 41 1.02 -14.54 -5.06
CA SER A 41 1.06 -14.01 -6.43
C SER A 41 2.35 -13.23 -6.67
N LYS A 42 3.45 -13.95 -6.94
CA LYS A 42 4.82 -13.39 -6.97
C LYS A 42 5.29 -12.83 -8.32
N ILE A 43 4.55 -13.01 -9.41
CA ILE A 43 5.02 -12.60 -10.74
C ILE A 43 4.35 -11.27 -11.12
N GLY A 44 5.12 -10.18 -11.06
CA GLY A 44 4.73 -8.86 -11.55
C GLY A 44 3.89 -8.00 -10.58
N PHE A 45 3.75 -8.41 -9.31
CA PHE A 45 3.04 -7.63 -8.29
C PHE A 45 3.99 -6.77 -7.43
N PRO A 46 3.51 -5.62 -6.91
CA PRO A 46 4.23 -4.84 -5.90
C PRO A 46 4.59 -5.66 -4.66
N ASP A 47 5.63 -5.25 -3.92
CA ASP A 47 5.99 -5.90 -2.63
C ASP A 47 4.86 -5.61 -1.63
N ILE A 48 4.24 -6.66 -1.08
CA ILE A 48 3.07 -6.55 -0.20
C ILE A 48 3.44 -7.07 1.19
N ARG A 49 3.17 -6.26 2.20
CA ARG A 49 3.34 -6.62 3.61
C ARG A 49 2.04 -6.41 4.36
N VAL A 50 1.70 -7.36 5.23
CA VAL A 50 0.50 -7.30 6.04
C VAL A 50 0.91 -7.27 7.51
N TYR A 51 0.33 -6.35 8.25
CA TYR A 51 0.51 -6.17 9.68
C TYR A 51 -0.83 -6.33 10.38
N ARG A 52 -0.81 -6.98 11.55
CA ARG A 52 -1.92 -6.97 12.49
C ARG A 52 -1.61 -5.96 13.59
N HIS A 53 -2.60 -5.19 14.04
CA HIS A 53 -2.42 -4.28 15.16
C HIS A 53 -2.05 -5.08 16.42
N SER A 54 -1.08 -4.56 17.19
CA SER A 54 -0.48 -5.29 18.32
C SER A 54 -1.45 -5.54 19.48
N MET A 55 -2.47 -4.69 19.64
CA MET A 55 -3.44 -4.74 20.74
C MET A 55 -4.89 -4.96 20.29
N VAL A 56 -5.17 -4.91 18.98
CA VAL A 56 -6.54 -4.99 18.44
C VAL A 56 -6.53 -6.03 17.33
N GLU A 57 -6.92 -7.26 17.66
CA GLU A 57 -6.76 -8.40 16.74
C GLU A 57 -7.59 -8.27 15.44
N THR A 58 -8.63 -7.45 15.46
CA THR A 58 -9.51 -7.17 14.30
C THR A 58 -8.96 -6.09 13.37
N ASP A 59 -7.86 -5.43 13.73
CA ASP A 59 -7.27 -4.33 12.97
C ASP A 59 -6.06 -4.81 12.17
N PHE A 60 -6.08 -4.54 10.87
CA PHE A 60 -5.03 -4.92 9.92
C PHE A 60 -4.56 -3.71 9.12
N SER A 61 -3.30 -3.76 8.70
CA SER A 61 -2.73 -2.81 7.76
C SER A 61 -2.01 -3.55 6.65
N ILE A 62 -2.34 -3.22 5.41
CA ILE A 62 -1.76 -3.78 4.19
C ILE A 62 -0.94 -2.67 3.57
N HIS A 63 0.36 -2.92 3.41
CA HIS A 63 1.29 -2.03 2.75
C HIS A 63 1.65 -2.61 1.40
N ILE A 64 1.47 -1.82 0.36
CA ILE A 64 1.84 -2.16 -1.01
C ILE A 64 2.96 -1.22 -1.41
N TYR A 65 4.12 -1.74 -1.80
CA TYR A 65 5.29 -0.96 -2.18
C TYR A 65 5.52 -1.09 -3.68
N TRP A 66 5.67 0.04 -4.37
CA TRP A 66 5.98 0.08 -5.80
C TRP A 66 6.85 1.27 -6.15
N GLU A 67 7.43 1.22 -7.34
CA GLU A 67 8.10 2.35 -7.97
C GLU A 67 7.20 2.89 -9.09
N THR A 68 7.13 4.21 -9.20
CA THR A 68 6.38 4.87 -10.27
C THR A 68 7.13 6.06 -10.85
N ASN A 69 6.85 6.30 -12.12
CA ASN A 69 7.38 7.38 -12.94
C ASN A 69 6.45 8.61 -12.96
N GLY A 70 5.40 8.64 -12.13
CA GLY A 70 4.43 9.74 -12.09
C GLY A 70 3.59 9.77 -10.82
N GLN A 71 2.69 10.74 -10.73
CA GLN A 71 1.79 10.86 -9.58
C GLN A 71 0.64 9.85 -9.69
N HIS A 72 0.44 9.04 -8.65
CA HIS A 72 -0.68 8.10 -8.53
C HIS A 72 -1.51 8.43 -7.28
N PRO A 73 -2.35 9.49 -7.29
CA PRO A 73 -3.11 9.90 -6.11
C PRO A 73 -4.13 8.84 -5.64
N LYS A 74 -4.50 7.89 -6.51
CA LYS A 74 -5.43 6.80 -6.20
C LYS A 74 -4.74 5.47 -5.88
N GLY A 75 -3.41 5.42 -5.85
CA GLY A 75 -2.67 4.19 -5.58
C GLY A 75 -2.69 3.23 -6.77
N THR A 76 -2.47 1.95 -6.49
CA THR A 76 -2.35 0.90 -7.49
C THR A 76 -3.70 0.31 -7.87
N ALA A 77 -3.85 -0.23 -9.09
CA ALA A 77 -5.05 -0.95 -9.49
C ALA A 77 -5.33 -2.15 -8.56
N PHE A 78 -4.26 -2.79 -8.09
CA PHE A 78 -4.33 -3.86 -7.12
C PHE A 78 -4.85 -3.38 -5.75
N GLY A 79 -4.35 -2.26 -5.23
CA GLY A 79 -4.86 -1.66 -4.00
C GLY A 79 -6.36 -1.32 -4.08
N GLN A 80 -6.82 -0.82 -5.24
CA GLN A 80 -8.25 -0.58 -5.47
C GLN A 80 -9.09 -1.87 -5.45
N GLN A 81 -8.58 -2.95 -6.03
CA GLN A 81 -9.23 -4.27 -5.96
C GLN A 81 -9.33 -4.78 -4.52
N LEU A 82 -8.28 -4.58 -3.72
CA LEU A 82 -8.30 -4.93 -2.30
C LEU A 82 -9.36 -4.13 -1.53
N ILE A 83 -9.38 -2.81 -1.70
CA ILE A 83 -10.38 -1.94 -1.05
C ILE A 83 -11.79 -2.41 -1.38
N TYR A 84 -12.06 -2.73 -2.65
CA TYR A 84 -13.37 -3.22 -3.07
C TYR A 84 -13.72 -4.57 -2.45
N GLY A 85 -12.76 -5.51 -2.37
CA GLY A 85 -12.97 -6.82 -1.75
C GLY A 85 -13.15 -6.78 -0.23
N LEU A 86 -12.58 -5.77 0.43
CA LEU A 86 -12.60 -5.64 1.89
C LEU A 86 -13.73 -4.74 2.42
N LYS A 87 -14.44 -4.01 1.54
CA LYS A 87 -15.40 -2.96 1.92
C LYS A 87 -16.53 -3.44 2.85
N ASP A 88 -16.92 -4.71 2.72
CA ASP A 88 -18.03 -5.29 3.47
C ASP A 88 -17.56 -5.92 4.80
N LEU A 89 -16.25 -5.98 5.06
CA LEU A 89 -15.67 -6.57 6.27
C LEU A 89 -15.51 -5.57 7.42
N GLY A 90 -15.58 -4.27 7.13
CA GLY A 90 -15.54 -3.24 8.16
C GLY A 90 -15.08 -1.87 7.69
N LEU A 91 -14.51 -1.10 8.62
CA LEU A 91 -14.08 0.26 8.33
C LEU A 91 -12.71 0.25 7.64
N LEU A 92 -12.68 0.78 6.42
CA LEU A 92 -11.46 0.92 5.62
C LEU A 92 -10.93 2.35 5.64
N THR A 93 -9.61 2.49 5.73
CA THR A 93 -8.91 3.73 5.35
C THR A 93 -7.86 3.43 4.29
N HIS A 94 -7.59 4.41 3.43
CA HIS A 94 -6.66 4.28 2.31
C HIS A 94 -5.85 5.55 2.18
N SER A 95 -4.53 5.40 2.01
CA SER A 95 -3.61 6.50 1.79
C SER A 95 -2.44 6.07 0.91
N VAL A 96 -1.87 7.03 0.18
CA VAL A 96 -0.71 6.84 -0.70
C VAL A 96 0.36 7.83 -0.29
N TRP A 97 1.58 7.31 -0.10
CA TRP A 97 2.74 8.06 0.37
C TRP A 97 3.88 7.88 -0.61
N VAL A 98 4.66 8.94 -0.78
CA VAL A 98 5.91 8.91 -1.54
C VAL A 98 7.06 8.93 -0.53
N GLU A 99 8.02 8.04 -0.69
CA GLU A 99 9.22 8.00 0.13
C GLU A 99 9.98 9.33 -0.02
N LYS A 100 10.29 9.96 1.12
CA LYS A 100 11.22 11.08 1.14
C LYS A 100 12.63 10.53 1.01
N SER A 101 13.41 11.08 0.09
CA SER A 101 14.85 10.76 0.03
C SER A 101 15.51 11.07 1.38
N PRO A 102 16.52 10.28 1.81
CA PRO A 102 17.22 10.49 3.09
C PRO A 102 17.87 11.87 3.27
N GLN A 103 17.95 12.68 2.21
CA GLN A 103 18.62 13.99 2.19
C GLN A 103 17.97 15.05 3.12
N GLY A 104 16.81 14.74 3.73
CA GLY A 104 16.08 15.64 4.63
C GLY A 104 16.25 15.39 6.13
N PHE A 105 16.85 14.28 6.56
CA PHE A 105 17.18 14.06 7.98
C PHE A 105 18.66 14.43 8.20
N LYS A 106 18.92 15.73 8.36
CA LYS A 106 20.11 16.14 9.12
C LYS A 106 19.75 15.94 10.58
N GLU A 107 20.27 14.88 11.19
CA GLU A 107 20.33 14.78 12.65
C GLU A 107 21.17 15.96 13.15
N GLU A 108 20.51 17.00 13.66
CA GLU A 108 21.14 17.95 14.56
C GLU A 108 21.17 17.29 15.95
N LEU A 109 22.28 16.62 16.25
CA LEU A 109 22.71 16.28 17.61
C LEU A 109 23.62 17.39 18.15
#